data_AF-A0A836KMT3-F1
#
_entry.id   AF-A0A836KMT3-F1
#
_cell.length_a   1.000
_cell.length_b   1.000
_cell.length_c   1.000
_cell.angle_alpha   90.00
_cell.angle_beta   90.00
_cell.angle_gamma   90.00
#
_symmetry.space_group_name_H-M   'P 1'
#
loop_
_entity.id
_entity.type
_entity.pdbx_description
1 polymer ?
#
loop_
_entity_poly.entity_id
_entity_poly.type
_entity_poly.pdbx_seq_one_letter_code
_entity_poly.pdbx_strand_id
1 'polypeptide(L)'
;MPSYAEISGSIMAMALTTNQTLFVLYHSNSYAANPVMLRSPKPMVMRDVFLTRSSAFYPNPLSCLYVTNGRDCVINSVMAWVLAKPLTEALGWRHAMAVYVGAGLFSSFAYVFAAQVSRTKTNTQFDCSATSNGAYAGYATLSLMMRGCYIPYLKRVPIMWAGAPYLLKCTYDEYVSPRLVEQRRAGDIELRNWGFVGGVFFTLIYSSLFFRTRKDFSLAKTFFQNLQKRAILPK
;
A
#
# COMPACT_ATOMS: atom_id res chain seq x y z
N MET A 1 -25.38 7.42 17.53
CA MET A 1 -25.33 6.77 16.21
C MET A 1 -23.92 6.93 15.66
N PRO A 2 -23.30 5.87 15.12
CA PRO A 2 -21.97 5.97 14.53
C PRO A 2 -21.98 6.97 13.38
N SER A 3 -20.92 7.77 13.26
CA SER A 3 -20.83 8.76 12.19
C SER A 3 -20.64 8.08 10.83
N TYR A 4 -21.08 8.70 9.74
CA TYR A 4 -20.83 8.17 8.38
C TYR A 4 -19.34 7.93 8.10
N ALA A 5 -18.46 8.76 8.66
CA ALA A 5 -17.02 8.60 8.56
C ALA A 5 -16.56 7.29 9.22
N GLU A 6 -17.00 7.02 10.45
CA GLU A 6 -16.70 5.81 11.22
C GLU A 6 -17.20 4.53 10.53
N ILE A 7 -18.40 4.57 9.97
CA ILE A 7 -18.97 3.46 9.19
C ILE A 7 -18.08 3.20 7.96
N SER A 8 -17.74 4.24 7.20
CA SER A 8 -16.93 4.10 5.99
C SER A 8 -15.50 3.59 6.28
N GLY A 9 -14.88 4.04 7.38
CA GLY A 9 -13.57 3.57 7.82
C GLY A 9 -13.60 2.10 8.24
N SER A 10 -14.65 1.68 8.94
CA SER A 10 -14.83 0.29 9.35
C SER A 10 -15.10 -0.62 8.14
N ILE A 11 -15.92 -0.19 7.18
CA ILE A 11 -16.15 -0.93 5.92
C ILE A 11 -14.84 -1.10 5.15
N MET A 12 -14.03 -0.04 5.03
CA MET A 12 -12.73 -0.12 4.37
C MET A 12 -11.80 -1.11 5.06
N ALA A 13 -11.67 -1.06 6.39
CA ALA A 13 -10.81 -1.98 7.13
C ALA A 13 -11.29 -3.44 7.04
N MET A 14 -12.61 -3.67 7.09
CA MET A 14 -13.19 -5.00 6.87
C MET A 14 -12.88 -5.50 5.46
N ALA A 15 -13.14 -4.69 4.43
CA ALA A 15 -12.87 -5.07 3.04
C ALA A 15 -11.40 -5.44 2.83
N LEU A 16 -10.47 -4.62 3.34
CA LEU A 16 -9.03 -4.89 3.25
C LEU A 16 -8.64 -6.16 4.02
N THR A 17 -9.17 -6.37 5.22
CA THR A 17 -8.91 -7.58 6.03
C THR A 17 -9.42 -8.84 5.33
N THR A 18 -10.69 -8.82 4.87
CA THR A 18 -11.28 -9.92 4.10
C THR A 18 -10.47 -10.21 2.84
N ASN A 19 -10.01 -9.18 2.16
CA ASN A 19 -9.16 -9.30 0.98
C ASN A 19 -7.84 -10.03 1.31
N GLN A 20 -7.12 -9.61 2.36
CA GLN A 20 -5.89 -10.30 2.78
C GLN A 20 -6.13 -11.77 3.11
N THR A 21 -7.17 -12.06 3.90
CA THR A 21 -7.48 -13.44 4.31
C THR A 21 -7.87 -14.31 3.12
N LEU A 22 -8.72 -13.81 2.23
CA LEU A 22 -9.18 -14.54 1.05
C LEU A 22 -8.02 -14.85 0.10
N PHE A 23 -7.14 -13.88 -0.15
CA PHE A 23 -6.00 -14.10 -1.05
C PHE A 23 -4.91 -14.98 -0.46
N VAL A 24 -4.69 -14.98 0.86
CA VAL A 24 -3.80 -15.99 1.48
C VAL A 24 -4.40 -17.39 1.40
N LEU A 25 -5.69 -17.55 1.71
CA LEU A 25 -6.35 -18.86 1.57
C LEU A 25 -6.32 -19.34 0.13
N TYR A 26 -6.54 -18.44 -0.83
CA TYR A 26 -6.43 -18.75 -2.25
C TYR A 26 -4.99 -19.10 -2.63
N HIS A 27 -3.98 -18.38 -2.13
CA HIS A 27 -2.56 -18.67 -2.36
C HIS A 27 -2.20 -20.07 -1.86
N SER A 28 -2.49 -20.38 -0.60
CA SER A 28 -2.17 -21.67 0.02
C SER A 28 -2.81 -22.87 -0.68
N ASN A 29 -3.97 -22.69 -1.31
CA ASN A 29 -4.69 -23.73 -2.05
C ASN A 29 -4.45 -23.70 -3.57
N SER A 30 -3.55 -22.86 -4.05
CA SER A 30 -3.26 -22.70 -5.47
C SER A 30 -1.93 -23.34 -5.87
N TYR A 31 -1.76 -23.55 -7.17
CA TYR A 31 -0.48 -23.95 -7.75
C TYR A 31 0.63 -22.90 -7.54
N ALA A 32 0.30 -21.62 -7.26
CA ALA A 32 1.31 -20.58 -7.06
C ALA A 32 2.01 -20.67 -5.69
N ALA A 33 1.48 -21.45 -4.73
CA ALA A 33 2.18 -21.78 -3.50
C ALA A 33 3.44 -22.62 -3.77
N ASN A 34 3.52 -23.29 -4.93
CA ASN A 34 4.76 -23.92 -5.40
C ASN A 34 5.46 -22.99 -6.41
N PRO A 35 6.60 -22.39 -6.05
CA PRO A 35 7.28 -21.44 -6.95
C PRO A 35 7.69 -22.05 -8.29
N VAL A 36 7.95 -23.36 -8.36
CA VAL A 36 8.29 -24.06 -9.62
C VAL A 36 7.14 -23.95 -10.63
N MET A 37 5.90 -23.94 -10.16
CA MET A 37 4.73 -23.83 -11.03
C MET A 37 4.63 -22.46 -11.69
N LEU A 38 5.26 -21.41 -11.15
CA LEU A 38 5.28 -20.07 -11.77
C LEU A 38 6.00 -20.07 -13.13
N ARG A 39 6.88 -21.05 -13.39
CA ARG A 39 7.51 -21.28 -14.71
C ARG A 39 6.55 -21.82 -15.76
N SER A 40 5.47 -22.45 -15.34
CA SER A 40 4.62 -23.22 -16.27
C SER A 40 4.03 -22.30 -17.36
N PRO A 41 4.05 -22.75 -18.62
CA PRO A 41 3.53 -21.97 -19.74
C PRO A 41 1.99 -21.90 -19.75
N LYS A 42 1.31 -22.70 -18.91
CA LYS A 42 -0.15 -22.68 -18.82
C LYS A 42 -0.61 -21.36 -18.17
N PRO A 43 -1.77 -20.81 -18.60
CA PRO A 43 -2.33 -19.63 -17.98
C PRO A 43 -2.65 -19.93 -16.51
N MET A 44 -2.15 -19.09 -15.62
CA MET A 44 -2.44 -19.17 -14.20
C MET A 44 -3.03 -17.84 -13.79
N VAL A 45 -4.35 -17.82 -13.57
CA VAL A 45 -5.09 -16.61 -13.17
C VAL A 45 -4.37 -15.87 -12.06
N MET A 46 -3.86 -16.60 -11.07
CA MET A 46 -3.12 -16.02 -9.96
C MET A 46 -1.84 -15.28 -10.37
N ARG A 47 -0.99 -15.90 -11.19
CA ARG A 47 0.25 -15.27 -11.67
C ARG A 47 -0.04 -14.14 -12.64
N ASP A 48 -0.96 -14.37 -13.57
CA ASP A 48 -1.15 -13.51 -14.72
C ASP A 48 -2.02 -12.28 -14.39
N VAL A 49 -2.91 -12.39 -13.40
CA VAL A 49 -3.80 -11.29 -12.98
C VAL A 49 -3.32 -10.61 -11.70
N PHE A 50 -2.79 -11.35 -10.72
CA PHE A 50 -2.54 -10.81 -9.37
C PHE A 50 -1.06 -10.68 -9.00
N LEU A 51 -0.14 -11.22 -9.78
CA LEU A 51 1.29 -11.07 -9.52
C LEU A 51 1.94 -10.12 -10.51
N THR A 52 2.99 -9.46 -10.05
CA THR A 52 3.87 -8.66 -10.89
C THR A 52 5.08 -9.50 -11.27
N ARG A 53 5.14 -9.95 -12.52
CA ARG A 53 6.29 -10.71 -13.04
C ARG A 53 7.51 -9.81 -13.20
N SER A 54 8.70 -10.30 -12.88
CA SER A 54 9.95 -9.55 -13.10
C SER A 54 10.20 -9.21 -14.57
N SER A 55 9.74 -10.07 -15.48
CA SER A 55 9.77 -9.91 -16.94
C SER A 55 8.60 -9.12 -17.51
N ALA A 56 7.69 -8.58 -16.68
CA ALA A 56 6.57 -7.79 -17.17
C ALA A 56 7.04 -6.45 -17.76
N PHE A 57 6.42 -6.03 -18.86
CA PHE A 57 6.67 -4.71 -19.46
C PHE A 57 5.90 -3.59 -18.72
N TYR A 58 4.76 -3.92 -18.12
CA TYR A 58 3.91 -2.97 -17.41
C TYR A 58 3.71 -3.37 -15.94
N PRO A 59 3.58 -2.39 -15.03
CA PRO A 59 3.25 -2.65 -13.63
C PRO A 59 1.82 -3.20 -13.50
N ASN A 60 1.60 -4.11 -12.54
CA ASN A 60 0.28 -4.69 -12.31
C ASN A 60 -0.45 -3.99 -11.13
N PRO A 61 -1.50 -3.19 -11.38
CA PRO A 61 -2.23 -2.51 -10.32
C PRO A 61 -2.94 -3.45 -9.34
N LEU A 62 -3.33 -4.66 -9.78
CA LEU A 62 -4.07 -5.62 -8.96
C LEU A 62 -3.16 -6.38 -7.99
N SER A 63 -1.84 -6.25 -8.14
CA SER A 63 -0.89 -6.95 -7.28
C SER A 63 -0.92 -6.49 -5.82
N CYS A 64 -1.52 -5.32 -5.55
CA CYS A 64 -1.74 -4.84 -4.19
C CYS A 64 -2.77 -5.65 -3.40
N LEU A 65 -3.69 -6.33 -4.08
CA LEU A 65 -4.71 -7.15 -3.43
C LEU A 65 -4.12 -8.46 -2.91
N TYR A 66 -2.99 -8.87 -3.48
CA TYR A 66 -2.45 -10.19 -3.32
C TYR A 66 -1.43 -10.28 -2.19
N VAL A 67 -1.53 -11.33 -1.39
CA VAL A 67 -0.63 -11.62 -0.28
C VAL A 67 -0.28 -13.09 -0.27
N THR A 68 1.00 -13.37 -0.12
CA THR A 68 1.58 -14.70 -0.26
C THR A 68 1.83 -15.36 1.10
N ASN A 69 2.21 -14.57 2.09
CA ASN A 69 2.65 -15.06 3.39
C ASN A 69 1.59 -14.85 4.47
N GLY A 70 1.35 -15.88 5.29
CA GLY A 70 0.42 -15.78 6.42
C GLY A 70 0.82 -14.70 7.44
N ARG A 71 2.13 -14.54 7.70
CA ARG A 71 2.66 -13.45 8.55
C ARG A 71 2.25 -12.08 8.02
N ASP A 72 2.41 -11.87 6.71
CA ASP A 72 2.08 -10.58 6.08
C ASP A 72 0.58 -10.33 6.09
N CYS A 73 -0.24 -11.37 5.91
CA CYS A 73 -1.70 -11.26 6.06
C CYS A 73 -2.12 -10.80 7.45
N VAL A 74 -1.56 -11.38 8.51
CA VAL A 74 -1.86 -10.97 9.89
C VAL A 74 -1.45 -9.52 10.12
N ILE A 75 -0.23 -9.15 9.75
CA ILE A 75 0.28 -7.78 9.96
C ILE A 75 -0.55 -6.77 9.13
N ASN A 76 -0.83 -7.07 7.86
CA ASN A 76 -1.61 -6.21 6.97
C ASN A 76 -3.06 -6.07 7.44
N SER A 77 -3.65 -7.12 8.00
CA SER A 77 -4.97 -7.07 8.63
C SER A 77 -4.98 -6.14 9.84
N VAL A 78 -3.96 -6.23 10.70
CA VAL A 78 -3.82 -5.28 11.82
C VAL A 78 -3.64 -3.84 11.31
N MET A 79 -2.81 -3.64 10.28
CA MET A 79 -2.61 -2.32 9.67
C MET A 79 -3.87 -1.77 9.00
N ALA A 80 -4.78 -2.61 8.51
CA ALA A 80 -6.06 -2.16 7.98
C ALA A 80 -6.89 -1.44 9.06
N TRP A 81 -6.91 -1.99 10.28
CA TRP A 81 -7.63 -1.39 11.41
C TRP A 81 -6.89 -0.22 12.06
N VAL A 82 -5.56 -0.28 12.11
CA VAL A 82 -4.74 0.71 12.82
C VAL A 82 -4.36 1.92 11.95
N LEU A 83 -4.23 1.73 10.64
CA LEU A 83 -3.85 2.79 9.69
C LEU A 83 -5.01 3.11 8.73
N ALA A 84 -5.50 2.13 7.98
CA ALA A 84 -6.45 2.40 6.90
C ALA A 84 -7.79 2.94 7.42
N LYS A 85 -8.33 2.39 8.52
CA LYS A 85 -9.55 2.91 9.17
C LYS A 85 -9.43 4.39 9.56
N PRO A 86 -8.51 4.82 10.44
CA PRO A 86 -8.43 6.23 10.84
C PRO A 86 -8.09 7.18 9.70
N LEU A 87 -7.28 6.75 8.72
CA LEU A 87 -7.01 7.53 7.52
C LEU A 87 -8.27 7.72 6.66
N THR A 88 -9.09 6.67 6.56
CA THR A 88 -10.38 6.72 5.85
C THR A 88 -11.37 7.62 6.57
N GLU A 89 -11.42 7.59 7.91
CA GLU A 89 -12.26 8.49 8.70
C GLU A 89 -11.85 9.96 8.53
N ALA A 90 -10.54 10.25 8.45
CA ALA A 90 -10.02 11.61 8.35
C ALA A 90 -10.05 12.20 6.93
N LEU A 91 -9.84 11.38 5.90
CA LEU A 91 -9.75 11.83 4.50
C LEU A 91 -10.96 11.44 3.65
N GLY A 92 -11.71 10.41 4.05
CA GLY A 92 -12.75 9.78 3.26
C GLY A 92 -12.23 8.58 2.44
N TRP A 93 -13.13 7.65 2.16
CA TRP A 93 -12.83 6.37 1.50
C TRP A 93 -12.23 6.50 0.10
N ARG A 94 -12.60 7.54 -0.65
CA ARG A 94 -12.07 7.79 -2.02
C ARG A 94 -10.56 8.02 -1.99
N HIS A 95 -10.10 8.84 -1.06
CA HIS A 95 -8.69 9.15 -0.90
C HIS A 95 -7.92 7.96 -0.34
N ALA A 96 -8.52 7.20 0.59
CA ALA A 96 -7.91 5.95 1.07
C ALA A 96 -7.74 4.93 -0.05
N MET A 97 -8.76 4.74 -0.90
CA MET A 97 -8.70 3.83 -2.04
C MET A 97 -7.67 4.28 -3.08
N ALA A 98 -7.62 5.59 -3.39
CA ALA A 98 -6.63 6.16 -4.30
C ALA A 98 -5.20 5.92 -3.79
N VAL A 99 -4.97 6.07 -2.49
CA VAL A 99 -3.68 5.78 -1.86
C VAL A 99 -3.35 4.30 -1.96
N TYR A 100 -4.28 3.41 -1.63
CA TYR A 100 -4.05 1.97 -1.67
C TYR A 100 -3.71 1.45 -3.07
N VAL A 101 -4.55 1.76 -4.06
CA VAL A 101 -4.38 1.30 -5.45
C VAL A 101 -3.15 1.97 -6.08
N GLY A 102 -3.00 3.28 -5.89
CA GLY A 102 -1.86 4.03 -6.43
C GLY A 102 -0.52 3.59 -5.84
N ALA A 103 -0.44 3.41 -4.53
CA ALA A 103 0.77 2.90 -3.89
C ALA A 103 1.07 1.47 -4.34
N GLY A 104 0.05 0.64 -4.54
CA GLY A 104 0.15 -0.69 -5.14
C GLY A 104 0.74 -0.70 -6.55
N LEU A 105 0.20 0.13 -7.44
CA LEU A 105 0.67 0.29 -8.82
C LEU A 105 2.14 0.74 -8.84
N PHE A 106 2.48 1.78 -8.07
CA PHE A 106 3.85 2.31 -8.04
C PHE A 106 4.83 1.33 -7.39
N SER A 107 4.37 0.50 -6.46
CA SER A 107 5.19 -0.57 -5.90
C SER A 107 5.51 -1.64 -6.96
N SER A 108 4.53 -1.98 -7.79
CA SER A 108 4.73 -2.87 -8.94
C SER A 108 5.70 -2.28 -9.94
N PHE A 109 5.58 -0.98 -10.22
CA PHE A 109 6.51 -0.24 -11.07
C PHE A 109 7.93 -0.26 -10.50
N ALA A 110 8.10 0.03 -9.21
CA ALA A 110 9.41 0.01 -8.55
C ALA A 110 10.05 -1.38 -8.60
N TYR A 111 9.27 -2.45 -8.45
CA TYR A 111 9.76 -3.81 -8.58
C TYR A 111 10.24 -4.12 -10.01
N VAL A 112 9.41 -3.85 -11.03
CA VAL A 112 9.74 -4.07 -12.45
C VAL A 112 10.96 -3.24 -12.84
N PHE A 113 10.98 -1.95 -12.49
CA PHE A 113 12.11 -1.06 -12.77
C PHE A 113 13.40 -1.58 -12.13
N ALA A 114 13.36 -2.02 -10.87
CA ALA A 114 14.53 -2.56 -10.20
C ALA A 114 15.01 -3.89 -10.82
N ALA A 115 14.10 -4.73 -11.32
CA ALA A 115 14.45 -5.95 -12.05
C ALA A 115 15.09 -5.66 -13.42
N GLN A 116 14.65 -4.61 -14.10
CA GLN A 116 15.21 -4.18 -15.38
C GLN A 116 16.59 -3.52 -15.23
N VAL A 117 16.76 -2.69 -14.20
CA VAL A 117 18.03 -1.99 -13.93
C VAL A 117 19.10 -2.94 -13.40
N SER A 118 18.73 -3.90 -12.56
CA SER A 118 19.68 -4.83 -11.96
C SER A 118 19.20 -6.27 -12.05
N ARG A 119 19.86 -7.05 -12.92
CA ARG A 119 19.64 -8.49 -13.03
C ARG A 119 20.05 -9.28 -11.78
N THR A 120 20.84 -8.69 -10.88
CA THR A 120 21.21 -9.32 -9.61
C THR A 120 20.12 -9.22 -8.55
N LYS A 121 19.09 -8.39 -8.77
CA LYS A 121 17.95 -8.28 -7.84
C LYS A 121 17.03 -9.51 -7.94
N THR A 122 16.86 -10.04 -9.15
CA THR A 122 16.09 -11.25 -9.47
C THR A 122 16.99 -12.48 -9.53
N ASN A 123 16.49 -13.63 -9.08
CA ASN A 123 17.14 -14.92 -9.23
C ASN A 123 16.79 -15.55 -10.59
N THR A 124 15.54 -15.40 -11.02
CA THR A 124 15.05 -15.94 -12.29
C THR A 124 14.15 -14.94 -13.04
N GLN A 125 13.98 -15.16 -14.35
CA GLN A 125 13.01 -14.40 -15.17
C GLN A 125 11.53 -14.71 -14.84
N PHE A 126 11.29 -15.75 -14.03
CA PHE A 126 9.97 -16.18 -13.59
C PHE A 126 9.61 -15.65 -12.20
N ASP A 127 10.54 -14.93 -11.56
CA ASP A 127 10.31 -14.34 -10.25
C ASP A 127 9.10 -13.39 -10.31
N CYS A 128 8.34 -13.41 -9.22
CA CYS A 128 7.12 -12.63 -9.11
C CYS A 128 7.13 -11.85 -7.80
N SER A 129 6.53 -10.66 -7.84
CA SER A 129 6.25 -9.86 -6.65
C SER A 129 4.75 -9.73 -6.41
N ALA A 130 4.39 -9.74 -5.14
CA ALA A 130 3.10 -9.32 -4.63
C ALA A 130 3.27 -7.95 -3.95
N THR A 131 2.41 -6.98 -4.25
CA THR A 131 2.65 -5.58 -3.85
C THR A 131 1.72 -5.08 -2.76
N SER A 132 1.07 -5.99 -2.04
CA SER A 132 0.23 -5.65 -0.88
C SER A 132 1.01 -4.88 0.18
N ASN A 133 2.22 -5.32 0.54
CA ASN A 133 3.06 -4.59 1.49
C ASN A 133 3.37 -3.15 1.02
N GLY A 134 3.51 -2.94 -0.29
CA GLY A 134 3.69 -1.62 -0.87
C GLY A 134 2.45 -0.72 -0.75
N ALA A 135 1.26 -1.28 -0.90
CA ALA A 135 0.01 -0.54 -0.70
C ALA A 135 -0.18 -0.12 0.76
N TYR A 136 0.10 -1.01 1.72
CA TYR A 136 0.09 -0.69 3.15
C TYR A 136 1.24 0.23 3.56
N ALA A 137 2.41 0.15 2.91
CA ALA A 137 3.49 1.12 3.08
C ALA A 137 3.06 2.52 2.63
N GLY A 138 2.20 2.59 1.61
CA GLY A 138 1.51 3.82 1.22
C GLY A 138 0.68 4.42 2.36
N TYR A 139 -0.15 3.62 3.04
CA TYR A 139 -0.89 4.08 4.23
C TYR A 139 0.03 4.45 5.39
N ALA A 140 1.08 3.66 5.63
CA ALA A 140 2.06 3.92 6.68
C ALA A 140 2.83 5.22 6.43
N THR A 141 3.11 5.56 5.18
CA THR A 141 3.76 6.84 4.83
C THR A 141 2.82 8.01 5.06
N LEU A 142 1.54 7.85 4.68
CA LEU A 142 0.53 8.88 4.89
C LEU A 142 0.30 9.16 6.38
N SER A 143 0.38 8.12 7.22
CA SER A 143 0.23 8.23 8.66
C SER A 143 1.30 9.09 9.32
N LEU A 144 2.52 9.12 8.76
CA LEU A 144 3.61 10.01 9.21
C LEU A 144 3.32 11.48 8.88
N MET A 145 2.59 11.75 7.80
CA MET A 145 2.25 13.11 7.37
C MET A 145 0.99 13.64 8.07
N MET A 146 0.14 12.75 8.60
CA MET A 146 -1.10 13.08 9.31
C MET A 146 -0.93 13.07 10.83
N ARG A 147 -0.19 14.04 11.37
CA ARG A 147 0.12 14.15 12.81
C ARG A 147 -1.10 14.30 13.75
N GLY A 148 -2.25 14.68 13.21
CA GLY A 148 -3.51 14.83 13.96
C GLY A 148 -4.43 13.59 13.96
N CYS A 149 -4.01 12.48 13.35
CA CYS A 149 -4.80 11.26 13.30
C CYS A 149 -4.37 10.27 14.40
N TYR A 150 -5.35 9.67 15.06
CA TYR A 150 -5.15 8.76 16.19
C TYR A 150 -5.77 7.39 15.90
N ILE A 151 -5.23 6.37 16.56
CA ILE A 151 -5.77 5.00 16.47
C ILE A 151 -7.12 4.98 17.19
N PRO A 152 -8.22 4.54 16.54
CA PRO A 152 -9.57 4.71 17.07
C PRO A 152 -9.80 3.95 18.39
N TYR A 153 -9.07 2.87 18.64
CA TYR A 153 -9.19 2.04 19.84
C TYR A 153 -8.24 2.44 20.98
N LEU A 154 -7.23 3.28 20.70
CA LEU A 154 -6.22 3.70 21.67
C LEU A 154 -6.31 5.20 21.89
N LYS A 155 -6.71 5.61 23.09
CA LYS A 155 -6.81 7.04 23.43
C LYS A 155 -5.45 7.72 23.24
N ARG A 156 -5.41 8.72 22.34
CA ARG A 156 -4.26 9.61 22.10
C ARG A 156 -3.00 8.95 21.57
N VAL A 157 -3.08 7.77 20.94
CA VAL A 157 -1.90 7.19 20.25
C VAL A 157 -1.90 7.63 18.79
N PRO A 158 -0.94 8.45 18.34
CA PRO A 158 -0.82 8.83 16.94
C PRO A 158 -0.62 7.63 16.02
N ILE A 159 -1.27 7.63 14.85
CA ILE A 159 -1.15 6.54 13.86
C ILE A 159 0.28 6.36 13.32
N MET A 160 1.14 7.39 13.42
CA MET A 160 2.55 7.32 13.04
C MET A 160 3.33 6.25 13.81
N TRP A 161 2.93 5.93 15.05
CA TRP A 161 3.59 4.90 15.86
C TRP A 161 3.34 3.48 15.35
N ALA A 162 2.30 3.27 14.55
CA ALA A 162 2.11 2.03 13.80
C ALA A 162 2.73 2.11 12.40
N GLY A 163 2.70 3.29 11.78
CA GLY A 163 3.26 3.50 10.44
C GLY A 163 4.78 3.32 10.38
N ALA A 164 5.53 3.95 11.30
CA ALA A 164 6.99 3.87 11.28
C ALA A 164 7.51 2.43 11.45
N PRO A 165 7.05 1.62 12.43
CA PRO A 165 7.46 0.22 12.53
C PRO A 165 7.08 -0.61 11.30
N TYR A 166 5.93 -0.34 10.67
CA TYR A 166 5.55 -1.05 9.46
C TYR A 166 6.51 -0.76 8.29
N LEU A 167 6.94 0.50 8.12
CA LEU A 167 7.95 0.86 7.13
C LEU A 167 9.33 0.26 7.43
N LEU A 168 9.72 0.21 8.71
CA LEU A 168 10.95 -0.48 9.12
C LEU A 168 10.88 -1.98 8.79
N LYS A 169 9.73 -2.63 9.05
CA LYS A 169 9.48 -4.02 8.67
C LYS A 169 9.60 -4.21 7.15
N CYS A 170 8.98 -3.34 6.34
CA CYS A 170 9.08 -3.43 4.88
C CYS A 170 10.53 -3.23 4.39
N THR A 171 11.28 -2.32 5.01
CA THR A 171 12.69 -2.09 4.71
C THR A 171 13.53 -3.32 5.05
N TYR A 172 13.28 -3.93 6.21
CA TYR A 172 13.94 -5.15 6.62
C TYR A 172 13.65 -6.30 5.66
N ASP A 173 12.39 -6.52 5.30
CA ASP A 173 11.99 -7.63 4.43
C ASP A 173 12.52 -7.50 2.99
N GLU A 174 12.63 -6.28 2.45
CA GLU A 174 13.15 -6.07 1.08
C GLU A 174 14.68 -6.06 1.01
N TYR A 175 15.38 -5.49 2.01
CA TYR A 175 16.82 -5.26 1.93
C TYR A 175 17.68 -6.14 2.83
N VAL A 176 17.16 -6.59 3.97
CA VAL A 176 17.93 -7.27 5.01
C VAL A 176 17.64 -8.78 5.05
N SER A 177 16.36 -9.16 5.15
CA SER A 177 15.91 -10.56 5.19
C SER A 177 16.50 -11.43 4.07
N PRO A 178 16.54 -10.97 2.80
CA PRO A 178 17.05 -11.78 1.70
C PRO A 178 18.57 -12.01 1.71
N ARG A 179 19.31 -11.31 2.60
CA ARG A 179 20.77 -11.44 2.75
C ARG A 179 21.16 -12.22 4.00
N LEU A 180 20.36 -12.15 5.06
CA LEU A 180 20.73 -12.67 6.38
C LEU A 180 19.93 -13.92 6.81
N VAL A 181 18.67 -14.05 6.39
CA VAL A 181 17.76 -15.07 6.92
C VAL A 181 17.34 -16.08 5.85
N GLU A 182 17.06 -15.59 4.65
CA GLU A 182 16.66 -16.43 3.51
C GLU A 182 17.85 -16.56 2.56
N GLN A 183 18.75 -17.52 2.80
CA GLN A 183 19.85 -17.81 1.87
C GLN A 183 19.27 -18.18 0.49
N ARG A 184 19.42 -17.28 -0.47
CA ARG A 184 18.94 -17.49 -1.85
C ARG A 184 19.67 -18.67 -2.48
N ARG A 185 18.94 -19.70 -2.88
CA ARG A 185 19.47 -20.78 -3.72
C ARG A 185 19.42 -20.32 -5.17
N ALA A 186 20.57 -20.30 -5.84
CA ALA A 186 20.65 -19.87 -7.23
C ALA A 186 19.74 -20.74 -8.12
N GLY A 187 18.88 -20.09 -8.92
CA GLY A 187 17.98 -20.76 -9.87
C GLY A 187 16.59 -21.12 -9.33
N ASP A 188 16.33 -20.96 -8.03
CA ASP A 188 14.99 -21.11 -7.47
C ASP A 188 14.11 -19.90 -7.81
N ILE A 189 12.88 -20.17 -8.25
CA ILE A 189 11.91 -19.11 -8.56
C ILE A 189 11.41 -18.53 -7.25
N GLU A 190 11.42 -17.20 -7.14
CA GLU A 190 11.02 -16.51 -5.92
C GLU A 190 9.69 -15.77 -6.08
N LEU A 191 8.86 -15.88 -5.04
CA LEU A 191 7.63 -15.11 -4.89
C LEU A 191 7.69 -14.31 -3.58
N ARG A 192 7.87 -13.00 -3.68
CA ARG A 192 8.14 -12.13 -2.52
C ARG A 192 7.25 -10.89 -2.50
N ASN A 193 7.17 -10.24 -1.35
CA ASN A 193 6.48 -8.95 -1.22
C ASN A 193 7.47 -7.78 -1.33
N TRP A 194 7.80 -7.37 -2.56
CA TRP A 194 8.82 -6.35 -2.85
C TRP A 194 8.27 -5.14 -3.62
N GLY A 195 9.06 -4.07 -3.61
CA GLY A 195 8.75 -2.82 -4.29
C GLY A 195 8.08 -1.80 -3.37
N PHE A 196 8.13 -1.96 -2.05
CA PHE A 196 7.38 -1.10 -1.13
C PHE A 196 7.75 0.38 -1.26
N VAL A 197 9.00 0.65 -1.66
CA VAL A 197 9.53 1.99 -1.93
C VAL A 197 8.68 2.75 -2.95
N GLY A 198 8.14 2.06 -3.97
CA GLY A 198 7.24 2.69 -4.93
C GLY A 198 5.98 3.24 -4.27
N GLY A 199 5.40 2.50 -3.32
CA GLY A 199 4.25 2.93 -2.52
C GLY A 199 4.56 4.15 -1.64
N VAL A 200 5.76 4.18 -1.03
CA VAL A 200 6.24 5.34 -0.26
C VAL A 200 6.34 6.58 -1.16
N PHE A 201 7.01 6.46 -2.31
CA PHE A 201 7.17 7.58 -3.25
C PHE A 201 5.83 8.09 -3.77
N PHE A 202 4.93 7.20 -4.17
CA PHE A 202 3.60 7.60 -4.61
C PHE A 202 2.86 8.38 -3.52
N THR A 203 2.86 7.88 -2.28
CA THR A 203 2.19 8.58 -1.18
C THR A 203 2.81 9.94 -0.90
N LEU A 204 4.13 10.11 -0.99
CA LEU A 204 4.77 11.42 -0.83
C LEU A 204 4.32 12.41 -1.92
N ILE A 205 4.28 11.97 -3.18
CA ILE A 205 3.76 12.77 -4.30
C ILE A 205 2.29 13.13 -4.05
N TYR A 206 1.47 12.12 -3.78
CA TYR A 206 0.04 12.28 -3.51
C TYR A 206 -0.23 13.25 -2.36
N SER A 207 0.49 13.09 -1.25
CA SER A 207 0.34 13.95 -0.06
C SER A 207 0.77 15.38 -0.35
N SER A 208 1.86 15.58 -1.10
CA SER A 208 2.31 16.91 -1.49
C SER A 208 1.25 17.65 -2.32
N LEU A 209 0.61 16.97 -3.27
CA LEU A 209 -0.46 17.51 -4.09
C LEU A 209 -1.72 17.75 -3.27
N PHE A 210 -2.12 16.79 -2.44
CA PHE A 210 -3.33 16.87 -1.63
C PHE A 210 -3.27 17.99 -0.59
N PHE A 211 -2.17 18.09 0.17
CA PHE A 211 -2.02 19.13 1.19
C PHE A 211 -1.84 20.52 0.57
N ARG A 212 -1.13 20.62 -0.56
CA ARG A 212 -1.04 21.87 -1.33
C ARG A 212 -2.41 22.34 -1.78
N THR A 213 -3.18 21.45 -2.41
CA THR A 213 -4.53 21.73 -2.89
C THR A 213 -5.45 22.17 -1.74
N ARG A 214 -5.42 21.50 -0.58
CA ARG A 214 -6.19 21.92 0.60
C ARG A 214 -5.79 23.32 1.11
N LYS A 215 -4.50 23.62 1.15
CA LYS A 215 -4.00 24.95 1.55
C LYS A 215 -4.48 26.01 0.56
N ASP A 216 -4.34 25.76 -0.74
CA ASP A 216 -4.72 26.69 -1.81
C ASP A 216 -6.23 26.94 -1.81
N PHE A 217 -7.07 25.91 -1.62
CA PHE A 217 -8.52 26.07 -1.47
C PHE A 217 -8.90 26.85 -0.19
N SER A 218 -8.21 26.62 0.92
CA SER A 218 -8.45 27.35 2.17
C SER A 218 -8.13 28.85 2.01
N LEU A 219 -7.02 29.15 1.33
CA LEU A 219 -6.63 30.52 1.00
C LEU A 219 -7.63 31.18 0.05
N ALA A 220 -8.07 30.48 -1.00
CA ALA A 220 -9.10 30.98 -1.91
C ALA A 220 -10.43 31.26 -1.18
N LYS A 221 -10.88 30.36 -0.31
CA LYS A 221 -12.08 30.57 0.50
C LYS A 221 -11.96 31.81 1.39
N THR A 222 -10.80 31.98 2.04
CA THR A 222 -10.52 33.14 2.89
C THR A 222 -10.52 34.43 2.07
N PHE A 223 -9.94 34.41 0.86
CA PHE A 223 -9.94 35.54 -0.07
C PHE A 223 -11.37 35.95 -0.47
N PHE A 224 -12.22 35.00 -0.89
CA PHE A 224 -13.61 35.29 -1.25
C PHE A 224 -14.43 35.81 -0.07
N GLN A 225 -14.23 35.26 1.13
CA GLN A 225 -14.86 35.77 2.35
C GLN A 225 -14.45 37.21 2.67
N ASN A 226 -13.18 37.55 2.45
CA ASN A 226 -12.68 38.91 2.66
C ASN A 226 -13.22 39.90 1.61
N LEU A 227 -13.39 39.47 0.36
CA LEU A 227 -14.07 40.29 -0.67
C LEU A 227 -15.53 40.57 -0.31
N GLN A 228 -16.29 39.56 0.13
CA GLN A 228 -17.67 39.75 0.57
C GLN A 228 -17.77 40.71 1.76
N LYS A 229 -16.90 40.56 2.76
CA LYS A 229 -16.87 41.48 3.91
C LYS A 229 -16.58 42.93 3.51
N ARG A 230 -15.70 43.15 2.53
CA ARG A 230 -15.41 44.50 2.01
C ARG A 230 -16.55 45.08 1.16
N ALA A 231 -17.31 44.24 0.45
CA ALA A 231 -18.46 44.69 -0.33
C ALA A 231 -19.67 45.11 0.54
N ILE A 232 -19.74 44.64 1.78
CA ILE A 232 -20.84 44.89 2.73
C ILE A 232 -20.57 46.08 3.66
N LEU A 233 -19.32 46.56 3.76
CA LEU A 233 -19.00 47.77 4.52
C LEU A 233 -19.45 49.02 3.72
N PRO A 234 -20.38 49.84 4.24
CA PRO A 234 -20.67 51.13 3.62
C PRO A 234 -19.43 52.03 3.73
N LYS A 235 -19.20 52.82 2.68
CA LYS A 235 -18.18 53.87 2.67
C LYS A 235 -18.41 54.89 3.79
#